data_AF-A0A7W7SII7-F1
#
_entry.id   AF-A0A7W7SII7-F1
#
_cell.length_a   1.000
_cell.length_b   1.000
_cell.length_c   1.000
_cell.angle_alpha   90.00
_cell.angle_beta   90.00
_cell.angle_gamma   90.00
#
_symmetry.space_group_name_H-M   'P 1'
#
loop_
_entity.id
_entity.type
_entity.pdbx_description
1 polymer ?
#
loop_
_entity_poly.entity_id
_entity_poly.type
_entity_poly.pdbx_seq_one_letter_code
_entity_poly.pdbx_strand_id
1 'polypeptide(L)'
;MKLSGGVEWALHCCVVLTAAGDPVPAARLAALHDVSPSYLAKQLQALSRAGLVHSVQGKTGGYVLTRRPEEVSLLDVVQAVDGANPAFVCTEIRQRGPLGTPPEQCTKQCPIARAMGAADAAWRASLAAVTIADLAASVEGDSGPEALPRVGAWLNGDPDGRPR
;
A
#
# COMPACT_ATOMS: atom_id res chain seq x y z
N MET A 1 -4.75 -6.73 14.98
CA MET A 1 -4.74 -6.63 13.51
C MET A 1 -3.36 -7.03 13.02
N LYS A 2 -3.26 -7.93 12.05
CA LYS A 2 -1.98 -8.33 11.45
C LYS A 2 -2.07 -7.99 9.97
N LEU A 3 -1.33 -6.96 9.55
CA LEU A 3 -1.19 -6.65 8.13
C LEU A 3 -0.38 -7.74 7.44
N SER A 4 -0.68 -8.00 6.18
CA SER A 4 0.16 -8.84 5.34
C SER A 4 1.53 -8.19 5.17
N GLY A 5 2.59 -9.01 5.16
CA GLY A 5 3.94 -8.52 4.92
C GLY A 5 4.10 -7.82 3.56
N GLY A 6 3.21 -8.09 2.60
CA GLY A 6 3.19 -7.46 1.28
C GLY A 6 3.01 -5.94 1.31
N VAL A 7 2.37 -5.41 2.37
CA VAL A 7 2.14 -3.96 2.53
C VAL A 7 3.45 -3.18 2.58
N GLU A 8 4.45 -3.69 3.29
CA GLU A 8 5.77 -3.08 3.41
C GLU A 8 6.43 -2.92 2.03
N TRP A 9 6.52 -4.02 1.27
CA TRP A 9 7.10 -4.04 -0.06
C TRP A 9 6.38 -3.14 -1.06
N ALA A 10 5.04 -3.09 -0.98
CA ALA A 10 4.23 -2.25 -1.83
C ALA A 10 4.45 -0.75 -1.55
N LEU A 11 4.49 -0.35 -0.28
CA LEU A 11 4.77 1.03 0.13
C LEU A 11 6.16 1.46 -0.32
N HIS A 12 7.17 0.63 -0.07
CA HIS A 12 8.54 0.88 -0.54
C HIS A 12 8.60 1.04 -2.07
N CYS A 13 7.93 0.17 -2.82
CA CYS A 13 7.85 0.31 -4.28
C CYS A 13 7.20 1.62 -4.72
N CYS A 14 6.09 2.04 -4.09
CA CYS A 14 5.45 3.31 -4.41
C CYS A 14 6.38 4.51 -4.16
N VAL A 15 7.14 4.51 -3.07
CA VAL A 15 8.09 5.58 -2.75
C VAL A 15 9.23 5.62 -3.76
N VAL A 16 9.89 4.50 -4.07
CA VAL A 16 11.05 4.53 -5.00
C VAL A 16 10.63 4.82 -6.44
N LEU A 17 9.38 4.53 -6.82
CA LEU A 17 8.84 4.89 -8.13
C LEU A 17 8.66 6.40 -8.33
N THR A 18 8.62 7.20 -7.26
CA THR A 18 8.59 8.67 -7.39
C THR A 18 9.89 9.22 -7.99
N ALA A 19 11.01 8.50 -7.80
CA ALA A 19 12.34 8.90 -8.26
C ALA A 19 12.73 8.30 -9.62
N ALA A 20 11.95 7.35 -10.15
CA ALA A 20 12.31 6.65 -11.38
C ALA A 20 12.09 7.48 -12.65
N GLY A 21 11.00 8.24 -12.78
CA GLY A 21 10.72 9.03 -14.00
C GLY A 21 10.41 8.20 -15.27
N ASP A 22 10.98 7.02 -15.44
CA ASP A 22 10.71 6.02 -16.49
C ASP A 22 10.03 4.76 -15.90
N PRO A 23 9.35 3.93 -16.73
CA PRO A 23 8.81 2.64 -16.29
C PRO A 23 9.89 1.69 -15.74
N VAL A 24 9.65 1.13 -14.55
CA VAL A 24 10.62 0.26 -13.87
C VAL A 24 10.19 -1.21 -13.91
N PRO A 25 11.00 -2.13 -14.46
CA PRO A 25 10.67 -3.56 -14.45
C PRO A 25 10.49 -4.12 -13.03
N ALA A 26 9.53 -5.02 -12.82
CA ALA A 26 9.33 -5.67 -11.52
C ALA A 26 10.60 -6.39 -11.02
N ALA A 27 11.37 -7.00 -11.92
CA ALA A 27 12.64 -7.64 -11.57
C ALA A 27 13.67 -6.64 -11.02
N ARG A 28 13.65 -5.38 -11.49
CA ARG A 28 14.54 -4.32 -11.01
C ARG A 28 14.13 -3.83 -9.62
N LEU A 29 12.83 -3.64 -9.40
CA LEU A 29 12.29 -3.35 -8.06
C LEU A 29 12.57 -4.49 -7.07
N ALA A 30 12.51 -5.74 -7.53
CA ALA A 30 12.80 -6.91 -6.70
C ALA A 30 14.29 -6.98 -6.34
N ALA A 31 15.18 -6.71 -7.30
CA ALA A 31 16.62 -6.61 -7.05
C ALA A 31 16.98 -5.46 -6.10
N LEU A 32 16.30 -4.30 -6.19
CA LEU A 32 16.53 -3.17 -5.28
C LEU A 32 16.29 -3.54 -3.82
N HIS A 33 15.28 -4.36 -3.56
CA HIS A 33 14.87 -4.73 -2.20
C HIS A 33 15.30 -6.16 -1.81
N ASP A 34 16.18 -6.80 -2.59
CA ASP A 34 16.68 -8.17 -2.35
C ASP A 34 15.57 -9.20 -2.06
N VAL A 35 14.56 -9.24 -2.93
CA VAL A 35 13.40 -10.12 -2.79
C VAL A 35 13.13 -10.90 -4.06
N SER A 36 12.42 -12.03 -3.95
CA SER A 36 12.10 -12.83 -5.14
C SER A 36 11.20 -12.05 -6.11
N PRO A 37 11.50 -12.07 -7.42
CA PRO A 37 10.70 -11.35 -8.43
C PRO A 37 9.24 -11.79 -8.45
N SER A 38 8.97 -13.07 -8.22
CA SER A 38 7.61 -13.61 -8.19
C SER A 38 6.80 -13.10 -7.00
N TYR A 39 7.44 -12.96 -5.83
CA TYR A 39 6.78 -12.41 -4.65
C TYR A 39 6.46 -10.92 -4.84
N LEU A 40 7.41 -10.12 -5.34
CA LEU A 40 7.16 -8.70 -5.53
C LEU A 40 6.14 -8.45 -6.65
N ALA A 41 6.19 -9.23 -7.73
CA ALA A 41 5.20 -9.17 -8.80
C ALA A 41 3.76 -9.38 -8.29
N LYS A 42 3.55 -10.23 -7.28
CA LYS A 42 2.23 -10.39 -6.65
C LYS A 42 1.74 -9.09 -6.02
N GLN A 43 2.61 -8.34 -5.35
CA GLN A 43 2.22 -7.07 -4.70
C GLN A 43 1.98 -5.98 -5.75
N LEU A 44 2.85 -5.89 -6.75
CA LEU A 44 2.70 -4.95 -7.87
C LEU A 44 1.41 -5.21 -8.67
N GLN A 45 0.99 -6.47 -8.82
CA GLN A 45 -0.30 -6.82 -9.41
C GLN A 45 -1.48 -6.35 -8.55
N ALA A 46 -1.37 -6.43 -7.22
CA ALA A 46 -2.41 -5.94 -6.32
C ALA A 46 -2.57 -4.41 -6.45
N LEU A 47 -1.46 -3.68 -6.46
CA LEU A 47 -1.44 -2.24 -6.75
C LEU A 47 -2.01 -1.90 -8.14
N SER A 48 -1.70 -2.73 -9.15
CA SER A 48 -2.19 -2.52 -10.51
C SER A 48 -3.71 -2.71 -10.63
N ARG A 49 -4.26 -3.74 -9.95
CA ARG A 49 -5.72 -3.95 -9.87
C ARG A 49 -6.44 -2.81 -9.16
N ALA A 50 -5.79 -2.21 -8.16
CA ALA A 50 -6.28 -1.02 -7.46
C ALA A 50 -6.06 0.28 -8.27
N GLY A 51 -5.46 0.20 -9.46
CA GLY A 51 -5.22 1.36 -10.32
C GLY A 51 -4.19 2.34 -9.75
N LEU A 52 -3.29 1.89 -8.87
CA LEU A 52 -2.21 2.71 -8.27
C LEU A 52 -0.93 2.69 -9.10
N VAL A 53 -0.71 1.60 -9.82
CA VAL A 53 0.40 1.44 -10.76
C VAL A 53 -0.08 0.88 -12.09
N HIS A 54 0.59 1.25 -13.17
CA HIS A 54 0.34 0.71 -14.50
C HIS A 54 1.57 -0.03 -15.01
N SER A 55 1.34 -1.20 -15.63
CA SER A 55 2.39 -2.01 -16.25
C SER A 55 2.46 -1.72 -17.75
N VAL A 56 3.46 -0.95 -18.15
CA VAL A 56 3.79 -0.66 -19.55
C VAL A 56 4.40 -1.90 -20.18
N GLN A 57 3.87 -2.33 -21.33
CA GLN A 57 4.38 -3.49 -22.08
C GLN A 57 5.58 -3.10 -22.98
N GLY A 58 6.41 -4.09 -23.33
CA GLY A 58 7.52 -3.94 -24.28
C GLY A 58 8.91 -3.99 -23.65
N LYS A 59 9.96 -3.83 -24.48
CA LYS A 59 11.36 -3.99 -24.09
C LYS A 59 11.83 -3.00 -23.01
N THR A 60 11.22 -1.82 -22.97
CA THR A 60 11.43 -0.76 -21.96
C THR A 60 10.21 -0.62 -21.02
N GLY A 61 9.40 -1.67 -20.93
CA GLY A 61 8.20 -1.71 -20.11
C GLY A 61 8.53 -1.84 -18.62
N GLY A 62 7.52 -1.61 -17.78
CA GLY A 62 7.69 -1.58 -16.34
C GLY A 62 6.51 -0.96 -15.62
N TYR A 63 6.64 -0.78 -14.32
CA TYR A 63 5.63 -0.16 -13.48
C TYR A 63 5.89 1.33 -13.35
N VAL A 64 4.81 2.11 -13.42
CA VAL A 64 4.75 3.55 -13.13
C VAL A 64 3.58 3.82 -12.20
N LEU A 65 3.66 4.88 -11.38
CA LEU A 65 2.48 5.39 -10.66
C LEU A 65 1.45 5.93 -11.68
N THR A 66 0.18 5.63 -11.46
CA THR A 66 -0.93 6.08 -12.33
C THR A 66 -1.42 7.49 -12.01
N ARG A 67 -1.11 7.96 -10.80
CA ARG A 67 -1.53 9.24 -10.22
C ARG A 67 -0.32 9.93 -9.61
N ARG A 68 -0.44 11.23 -9.35
CA ARG A 68 0.64 11.97 -8.70
C ARG A 68 0.86 11.44 -7.27
N PRO A 69 2.09 11.43 -6.72
CA PRO A 69 2.35 10.88 -5.39
C PRO A 69 1.55 11.53 -4.26
N GLU A 70 1.13 12.80 -4.42
CA GLU A 70 0.29 13.55 -3.48
C GLU A 70 -1.17 13.06 -3.47
N GLU A 71 -1.59 12.29 -4.49
CA GLU A 71 -2.94 11.75 -4.64
C GLU A 71 -3.04 10.29 -4.21
N VAL A 72 -1.91 9.68 -3.83
CA VAL A 72 -1.85 8.28 -3.39
C VAL A 72 -1.61 8.26 -1.89
N SER A 73 -2.61 7.84 -1.12
CA SER A 73 -2.51 7.73 0.33
C SER A 73 -1.88 6.42 0.78
N LEU A 74 -1.37 6.37 2.00
CA LEU A 74 -0.97 5.13 2.67
C LEU A 74 -2.13 4.15 2.76
N LEU A 75 -3.34 4.65 3.00
CA LEU A 75 -4.55 3.84 3.05
C LEU A 75 -4.83 3.17 1.70
N ASP A 76 -4.62 3.86 0.58
CA ASP A 76 -4.83 3.31 -0.77
C ASP A 76 -3.95 2.07 -0.98
N VAL A 77 -2.65 2.19 -0.64
CA VAL A 77 -1.68 1.10 -0.80
C VAL A 77 -1.99 -0.06 0.15
N VAL A 78 -2.33 0.23 1.41
CA VAL A 78 -2.72 -0.79 2.40
C VAL A 78 -3.96 -1.56 1.92
N GLN A 79 -5.00 -0.85 1.46
CA GLN A 79 -6.23 -1.48 0.98
C GLN A 79 -6.02 -2.28 -0.31
N ALA A 80 -5.12 -1.84 -1.19
CA ALA A 80 -4.79 -2.57 -2.41
C ALA A 80 -4.18 -3.95 -2.12
N VAL A 81 -3.35 -4.06 -1.06
CA VAL A 81 -2.63 -5.29 -0.74
C VAL A 81 -3.34 -6.15 0.30
N ASP A 82 -3.84 -5.55 1.37
CA ASP A 82 -4.44 -6.24 2.53
C ASP A 82 -5.97 -6.32 2.46
N GLY A 83 -6.58 -5.54 1.56
CA GLY A 83 -8.03 -5.44 1.40
C GLY A 83 -8.66 -4.34 2.26
N ALA A 84 -9.92 -4.04 1.97
CA ALA A 84 -10.68 -2.98 2.65
C ALA A 84 -11.52 -3.46 3.84
N ASN A 85 -11.47 -4.76 4.17
CA ASN A 85 -12.29 -5.32 5.25
C ASN A 85 -11.91 -4.73 6.62
N PRO A 86 -12.87 -4.51 7.52
CA PRO A 86 -12.57 -4.06 8.87
C PRO A 86 -11.93 -5.19 9.68
N ALA A 87 -11.07 -4.82 10.64
CA ALA A 87 -10.43 -5.80 11.52
C ALA A 87 -11.43 -6.51 12.46
N PHE A 88 -12.59 -5.90 12.71
CA PHE A 88 -13.64 -6.43 13.57
C PHE A 88 -14.98 -6.46 12.83
N VAL A 89 -15.62 -7.63 12.80
CA VAL A 89 -16.96 -7.81 12.22
C VAL A 89 -17.88 -8.32 13.33
N CYS A 90 -18.91 -7.54 13.66
CA CYS A 90 -19.94 -7.95 14.60
C CYS A 90 -20.80 -9.06 13.98
N THR A 91 -20.93 -10.19 14.67
CA THR A 91 -21.79 -11.32 14.28
C THR A 91 -23.05 -11.42 15.13
N GLU A 92 -23.41 -10.31 15.81
CA GLU A 92 -24.61 -10.19 16.66
C GLU A 92 -24.73 -11.27 17.73
N ILE A 93 -23.61 -11.67 18.35
CA ILE A 93 -23.62 -12.68 19.42
C ILE A 93 -24.48 -12.27 20.64
N ARG A 94 -24.79 -10.98 20.81
CA ARG A 94 -25.74 -10.49 21.83
C ARG A 94 -27.16 -11.06 21.66
N GLN A 95 -27.50 -11.53 20.47
CA GLN A 95 -28.81 -12.14 20.15
C GLN A 95 -28.82 -13.66 20.35
N ARG A 96 -27.70 -14.27 20.77
CA ARG A 96 -27.55 -15.72 20.89
C ARG A 96 -27.60 -16.19 22.34
N GLY A 97 -27.95 -17.46 22.54
CA GLY A 97 -27.92 -18.11 23.86
C GLY A 97 -29.19 -17.89 24.68
N PRO A 98 -29.22 -18.37 25.95
CA PRO A 98 -30.42 -18.39 26.79
C PRO A 98 -30.95 -17.00 27.17
N LEU A 99 -30.12 -15.96 27.05
CA LEU A 99 -30.45 -14.56 27.36
C LEU A 99 -30.17 -13.65 26.15
N GLY A 100 -30.35 -14.19 24.94
CA GLY A 100 -30.19 -13.41 23.71
C GLY A 100 -31.14 -12.21 23.69
N THR A 101 -30.61 -11.03 23.39
CA THR A 101 -31.41 -9.81 23.22
C THR A 101 -32.31 -9.96 21.99
N PRO A 102 -33.64 -9.76 22.11
CA PRO A 102 -34.54 -9.85 20.96
C PRO A 102 -34.18 -8.86 19.85
N PRO A 103 -34.37 -9.20 18.56
CA PRO A 103 -34.05 -8.32 17.44
C PRO A 103 -34.75 -6.95 17.51
N GLU A 104 -35.97 -6.90 18.07
CA GLU A 104 -36.77 -5.67 18.22
C GLU A 104 -36.11 -4.67 19.19
N GLN A 105 -35.23 -5.14 20.07
CA GLN A 105 -34.44 -4.32 20.99
C GLN A 105 -33.04 -4.01 20.44
N CYS A 106 -32.67 -4.58 19.30
CA CYS A 106 -31.38 -4.41 18.63
C CYS A 106 -31.41 -3.33 17.53
N THR A 107 -32.26 -2.30 17.68
CA THR A 107 -32.47 -1.22 16.70
C THR A 107 -31.25 -0.31 16.50
N LYS A 108 -30.32 -0.30 17.45
CA LYS A 108 -29.03 0.39 17.34
C LYS A 108 -27.90 -0.64 17.21
N GLN A 109 -26.85 -0.24 16.52
CA GLN A 109 -25.62 -1.01 16.44
C GLN A 109 -25.13 -1.35 17.87
N CYS A 110 -24.69 -2.60 18.06
CA CYS A 110 -24.11 -3.06 19.31
C CYS A 110 -23.02 -2.07 19.80
N PRO A 111 -23.04 -1.65 21.09
CA PRO A 111 -22.06 -0.69 21.61
C PRO A 111 -20.61 -1.11 21.41
N ILE A 112 -20.31 -2.42 21.52
CA ILE A 112 -18.98 -2.99 21.25
C ILE A 112 -18.62 -2.79 19.77
N ALA A 113 -19.53 -3.13 18.86
CA ALA A 113 -19.30 -2.98 17.42
C ALA A 113 -19.07 -1.51 17.04
N ARG A 114 -19.78 -0.57 17.67
CA ARG A 114 -19.57 0.87 17.47
C ARG A 114 -18.20 1.32 17.96
N ALA A 115 -17.77 0.88 19.15
CA ALA A 115 -16.46 1.21 19.68
C ALA A 115 -15.32 0.65 18.81
N MET A 116 -15.44 -0.61 18.37
CA MET A 116 -14.47 -1.22 17.46
C MET A 116 -14.44 -0.52 16.09
N GLY A 117 -15.59 -0.12 15.56
CA GLY A 117 -15.67 0.65 14.32
C GLY A 117 -15.03 2.04 14.43
N ALA A 118 -15.17 2.71 15.57
CA ALA A 118 -14.51 3.99 15.81
C ALA A 118 -12.97 3.86 15.81
N ALA A 119 -12.44 2.78 16.40
CA ALA A 119 -11.01 2.50 16.37
C ALA A 119 -10.49 2.20 14.94
N ASP A 120 -11.22 1.40 14.16
CA ASP A 120 -10.89 1.13 12.74
C ASP A 120 -10.91 2.43 11.92
N ALA A 121 -11.93 3.27 12.11
CA ALA A 121 -12.04 4.57 11.44
C ALA A 121 -10.87 5.51 11.78
N ALA A 122 -10.47 5.58 13.05
CA ALA A 122 -9.33 6.41 13.47
C ALA A 122 -8.01 5.94 12.84
N TRP A 123 -7.78 4.62 12.80
CA TRP A 123 -6.60 4.05 12.14
C TRP A 123 -6.59 4.36 10.63
N ARG A 124 -7.73 4.17 9.93
CA ARG A 124 -7.85 4.50 8.51
C ARG A 124 -7.65 5.98 8.24
N ALA A 125 -8.18 6.86 9.10
CA ALA A 125 -7.97 8.30 8.97
C ALA A 125 -6.50 8.68 9.08
N SER A 126 -5.75 8.04 9.99
CA SER A 126 -4.30 8.24 10.11
C SER A 126 -3.57 7.83 8.82
N LEU A 127 -3.89 6.66 8.25
CA LEU A 127 -3.30 6.21 6.99
C LEU A 127 -3.69 7.07 5.79
N ALA A 128 -4.92 7.59 5.75
CA ALA A 128 -5.41 8.43 4.67
C ALA A 128 -4.77 9.83 4.68
N ALA A 129 -4.31 10.29 5.85
CA ALA A 129 -3.70 11.60 6.02
C ALA A 129 -2.24 11.67 5.55
N VAL A 130 -1.59 10.54 5.26
CA VAL A 130 -0.20 10.47 4.79
C VAL A 130 -0.19 10.00 3.34
N THR A 131 0.47 10.74 2.48
CA THR A 131 0.62 10.42 1.05
C THR A 131 1.99 9.80 0.75
N ILE A 132 2.14 9.23 -0.45
CA ILE A 132 3.44 8.76 -0.95
C ILE A 132 4.40 9.95 -1.14
N ALA A 133 3.89 11.14 -1.48
CA ALA A 133 4.71 12.36 -1.51
C ALA A 133 5.26 12.73 -0.13
N ASP A 134 4.44 12.66 0.92
CA ASP A 134 4.86 12.97 2.30
C ASP A 134 5.96 12.01 2.76
N LEU A 135 5.84 10.72 2.42
CA LEU A 135 6.89 9.74 2.70
C LEU A 135 8.18 10.03 1.93
N ALA A 136 8.09 10.37 0.64
CA ALA A 136 9.25 10.71 -0.17
C ALA A 136 9.98 11.95 0.39
N ALA A 137 9.24 13.00 0.76
CA ALA A 137 9.78 14.19 1.39
C ALA A 137 10.43 13.89 2.76
N SER A 138 9.84 12.98 3.54
CA SER A 138 10.43 12.55 4.82
C SER A 138 11.76 11.81 4.60
N VAL A 139 11.86 10.96 3.57
CA VAL A 139 13.13 10.30 3.20
C VAL A 139 14.19 11.33 2.82
N GLU A 140 13.85 12.35 2.06
CA GLU A 140 14.79 13.44 1.71
C GLU A 140 15.24 14.23 2.95
N GLY A 141 14.34 14.51 3.88
CA GLY A 141 14.64 15.20 5.14
C GLY A 141 15.56 14.38 6.05
N ASP A 142 15.28 13.08 6.21
CA ASP A 142 15.96 12.22 7.18
C ASP A 142 17.23 11.55 6.62
N SER A 143 17.23 11.20 5.34
CA SER A 143 18.33 10.48 4.67
C SER A 143 19.16 11.37 3.74
N GLY A 144 18.78 12.65 3.60
CA GLY A 144 19.41 13.64 2.75
C GLY A 144 18.82 13.69 1.34
N PRO A 145 18.98 14.83 0.63
CA PRO A 145 18.31 15.10 -0.64
C PRO A 145 18.75 14.16 -1.78
N GLU A 146 19.92 13.53 -1.66
CA GLU A 146 20.44 12.61 -2.68
C GLU A 146 19.98 11.16 -2.49
N ALA A 147 19.24 10.84 -1.43
CA ALA A 147 18.83 9.46 -1.13
C ALA A 147 17.95 8.87 -2.24
N LEU A 148 16.82 9.51 -2.55
CA LEU A 148 15.90 9.07 -3.60
C LEU A 148 16.47 9.25 -5.02
N PRO A 149 17.13 10.37 -5.38
CA PRO A 149 17.79 10.51 -6.68
C PRO A 149 18.78 9.38 -7.01
N ARG A 150 19.58 8.92 -6.02
CA ARG A 150 20.49 7.79 -6.21
C ARG A 150 19.75 6.48 -6.49
N VAL A 151 18.62 6.25 -5.83
CA VAL A 151 17.75 5.09 -6.09
C VAL A 151 17.17 5.19 -7.50
N GLY A 152 16.64 6.35 -7.89
CA GLY A 152 16.12 6.60 -9.24
C GLY A 152 17.16 6.34 -10.33
N ALA A 153 18.38 6.86 -10.16
CA ALA A 153 19.49 6.62 -11.08
C ALA A 153 19.82 5.13 -11.22
N TRP A 154 19.80 4.38 -10.11
CA TRP A 154 20.00 2.93 -10.15
C TRP A 154 18.84 2.18 -10.83
N LEU A 155 17.59 2.59 -10.59
CA LEU A 155 16.41 1.98 -11.20
C LEU A 155 16.38 2.18 -12.73
N ASN A 156 16.81 3.34 -13.21
CA ASN A 156 16.84 3.68 -14.63
C ASN A 156 18.09 3.19 -15.36
N GLY A 157 19.18 3.01 -14.62
CA GLY A 157 20.45 2.52 -15.13
C GLY A 157 20.39 1.05 -15.55
N ASP A 158 21.36 0.65 -16.37
CA ASP A 158 21.52 -0.75 -16.75
C ASP A 158 21.95 -1.58 -15.53
N PRO A 159 21.33 -2.75 -15.26
CA PRO A 159 21.75 -3.65 -14.20
C PRO A 159 23.23 -4.04 -14.23
N ASP A 160 23.89 -3.98 -15.39
CA ASP A 160 25.32 -4.28 -15.58
C ASP A 160 26.21 -3.03 -15.79
N GLY A 161 25.65 -1.82 -15.72
CA GLY A 161 26.41 -0.58 -15.96
C GLY A 161 26.80 -0.31 -17.43
N ARG A 162 26.15 -0.96 -18.40
CA ARG A 162 26.33 -0.65 -19.82
C ARG A 162 25.48 0.57 -20.24
N PRO A 163 25.99 1.49 -21.06
CA PRO A 163 25.16 2.56 -21.61
C PRO A 163 24.11 1.98 -22.59
N ARG A 164 22.90 2.55 -22.56
CA ARG A 164 21.79 2.20 -23.47
C ARG A 164 22.14 2.44 -24.93
#